data_AF-W7FNU5-F1
#
_entry.id   AF-W7FNU5-F1
#
_cell.length_a   1.000
_cell.length_b   1.000
_cell.length_c   1.000
_cell.angle_alpha   90.00
_cell.angle_beta   90.00
_cell.angle_gamma   90.00
#
_symmetry.space_group_name_H-M   'P 1'
#
loop_
_entity.id
_entity.type
_entity.pdbx_description
1 polymer ?
#
loop_
_entity_poly.entity_id
_entity_poly.type
_entity_poly.pdbx_seq_one_letter_code
_entity_poly.pdbx_strand_id
1 'polypeptide(L)'
;MSEKMMWKMIQKTRRMKKIVDNIQKMVDDFSDDIGFVKTSMREVLLDTEASLEEVSDHVVQSISKYSLTIEEKLNLFDGLLEEFIENNKGLISNLSKRQQKLKGDKIKKVCDLILKKLKKLENVNKLIKYKIILKYGNKDNKKEMIQTLKNEEGLSDDFKNNLSNYETEQNNDDIKEIELVNFISTNYDKFVVNLEDLNKELLKDLNMALS
;
A
#
# COMPACT_ATOMS: atom_id res chain seq x y z
N MET A 1 -17.00 23.70 -46.15
CA MET A 1 -16.82 22.49 -45.30
C MET A 1 -18.11 21.69 -45.37
N SER A 2 -18.09 20.41 -45.78
CA SER A 2 -19.34 19.66 -46.00
C SER A 2 -19.95 19.17 -44.67
N GLU A 3 -21.27 19.06 -44.61
CA GLU A 3 -22.03 18.61 -43.44
C GLU A 3 -21.58 17.22 -42.96
N LYS A 4 -21.25 16.33 -43.89
CA LYS A 4 -20.64 15.00 -43.62
C LYS A 4 -19.27 15.10 -42.94
N MET A 5 -18.49 16.14 -43.24
CA MET A 5 -17.19 16.41 -42.61
C MET A 5 -17.38 16.94 -41.18
N MET A 6 -18.40 17.78 -40.97
CA MET A 6 -18.78 18.32 -39.66
C MET A 6 -19.26 17.20 -38.71
N TRP A 7 -20.13 16.31 -39.16
CA TRP A 7 -20.60 15.15 -38.37
C TRP A 7 -19.46 14.19 -37.99
N LYS A 8 -18.51 13.95 -38.91
CA LYS A 8 -17.32 13.13 -38.61
C LYS A 8 -16.44 13.78 -37.54
N MET A 9 -16.27 15.11 -37.57
CA MET A 9 -15.53 15.83 -36.53
C MET A 9 -16.22 15.74 -35.17
N ILE A 10 -17.54 16.00 -35.10
CA ILE A 10 -18.31 15.92 -33.85
C ILE A 10 -18.23 14.51 -33.24
N GLN A 11 -18.38 13.45 -34.05
CA GLN A 11 -18.23 12.07 -33.58
C GLN A 11 -16.80 11.73 -33.14
N LYS A 12 -15.78 12.28 -33.80
CA LYS A 12 -14.37 12.11 -33.40
C LYS A 12 -14.11 12.74 -32.03
N THR A 13 -14.56 13.98 -31.82
CA THR A 13 -14.42 14.72 -30.56
C THR A 13 -15.13 14.03 -29.41
N ARG A 14 -16.40 13.63 -29.59
CA ARG A 14 -17.17 12.91 -28.55
C ARG A 14 -16.54 11.58 -28.13
N ARG A 15 -15.93 10.85 -29.08
CA ARG A 15 -15.31 9.55 -28.79
C ARG A 15 -13.91 9.68 -28.18
N MET A 16 -13.17 10.75 -28.51
CA MET A 16 -11.89 11.06 -27.87
C MET A 16 -12.12 11.42 -26.40
N LYS A 17 -13.16 12.22 -26.11
CA LYS A 17 -13.60 12.52 -24.74
C LYS A 17 -13.82 11.24 -23.91
N LYS A 18 -14.58 10.28 -24.43
CA LYS A 18 -14.86 9.01 -23.75
C LYS A 18 -13.62 8.17 -23.40
N ILE A 19 -12.54 8.24 -24.17
CA ILE A 19 -11.31 7.46 -23.88
C ILE A 19 -10.48 8.17 -22.81
N VAL A 20 -10.38 9.50 -22.87
CA VAL A 20 -9.76 10.30 -21.82
C VAL A 20 -10.51 10.12 -20.49
N ASP A 21 -11.85 10.14 -20.53
CA ASP A 21 -12.69 9.89 -19.36
C ASP A 21 -12.45 8.49 -18.75
N ASN A 22 -12.19 7.48 -19.58
CA ASN A 22 -11.87 6.13 -19.08
C ASN A 22 -10.49 6.04 -18.41
N ILE A 23 -9.49 6.77 -18.93
CA ILE A 23 -8.17 6.83 -18.32
C ILE A 23 -8.25 7.59 -17.01
N GLN A 24 -8.97 8.71 -16.97
CA GLN A 24 -9.19 9.46 -15.74
C GLN A 24 -9.88 8.60 -14.69
N LYS A 25 -10.96 7.91 -15.06
CA LYS A 25 -11.63 6.99 -14.15
C LYS A 25 -10.68 5.93 -13.56
N MET A 26 -9.76 5.40 -14.36
CA MET A 26 -8.77 4.43 -13.87
C MET A 26 -7.78 5.06 -12.87
N VAL A 27 -7.42 6.33 -13.06
CA VAL A 27 -6.61 7.08 -12.08
C VAL A 27 -7.39 7.27 -10.78
N ASP A 28 -8.65 7.68 -10.89
CA ASP A 28 -9.54 7.88 -9.74
C ASP A 28 -9.73 6.56 -8.96
N ASP A 29 -10.05 5.47 -9.66
CA ASP A 29 -10.21 4.13 -9.07
C ASP A 29 -8.90 3.69 -8.35
N PHE A 30 -7.73 3.96 -8.94
CA PHE A 30 -6.44 3.64 -8.32
C PHE A 30 -6.19 4.49 -7.06
N SER A 31 -6.51 5.78 -7.10
CA SER A 31 -6.37 6.70 -5.95
C SER A 31 -7.25 6.27 -4.78
N ASP A 32 -8.49 5.86 -5.06
CA ASP A 32 -9.40 5.29 -4.04
C ASP A 32 -8.81 4.03 -3.40
N ASP A 33 -8.25 3.12 -4.20
CA ASP A 33 -7.62 1.90 -3.71
C ASP A 33 -6.36 2.19 -2.86
N ILE A 34 -5.53 3.17 -3.26
CA ILE A 34 -4.41 3.64 -2.44
C ILE A 34 -4.92 4.27 -1.14
N GLY A 35 -6.01 5.04 -1.18
CA GLY A 35 -6.69 5.59 0.00
C GLY A 35 -7.12 4.51 1.01
N PHE A 36 -7.67 3.41 0.50
CA PHE A 36 -8.01 2.25 1.31
C PHE A 36 -6.76 1.61 1.94
N VAL A 37 -5.70 1.39 1.16
CA VAL A 37 -4.44 0.82 1.65
C VAL A 37 -3.80 1.71 2.72
N LYS A 38 -3.80 3.04 2.52
CA LYS A 38 -3.31 4.04 3.50
C LYS A 38 -4.03 3.89 4.84
N THR A 39 -5.37 3.88 4.79
CA THR A 39 -6.21 3.71 5.98
C THR A 39 -5.88 2.41 6.70
N SER A 40 -5.86 1.29 5.95
CA SER A 40 -5.60 -0.03 6.54
C SER A 40 -4.21 -0.15 7.16
N MET A 41 -3.16 0.34 6.49
CA MET A 41 -1.80 0.30 7.05
C MET A 41 -1.68 1.18 8.30
N ARG A 42 -2.35 2.34 8.32
CA ARG A 42 -2.38 3.23 9.47
C ARG A 42 -3.10 2.62 10.66
N GLU A 43 -4.24 1.97 10.45
CA GLU A 43 -4.96 1.25 11.50
C GLU A 43 -4.07 0.20 12.18
N VAL A 44 -3.30 -0.58 11.39
CA VAL A 44 -2.36 -1.56 11.96
C VAL A 44 -1.30 -0.91 12.84
N LEU A 45 -0.80 0.26 12.48
CA LEU A 45 0.18 0.99 13.27
C LEU A 45 -0.44 1.56 14.55
N LEU A 46 -1.63 2.16 14.47
CA LEU A 46 -2.38 2.66 15.63
C LEU A 46 -2.72 1.55 16.63
N ASP A 47 -3.14 0.37 16.13
CA ASP A 47 -3.34 -0.81 16.98
C ASP A 47 -2.05 -1.22 17.70
N THR A 48 -0.91 -1.10 17.01
CA THR A 48 0.40 -1.44 17.58
C THR A 48 0.80 -0.43 18.64
N GLU A 49 0.56 0.86 18.41
CA GLU A 49 0.78 1.94 19.38
C GLU A 49 -0.06 1.71 20.65
N ALA A 50 -1.36 1.50 20.51
CA ALA A 50 -2.26 1.22 21.64
C ALA A 50 -1.81 -0.02 22.44
N SER A 51 -1.30 -1.05 21.76
CA SER A 51 -0.79 -2.27 22.39
C SER A 51 0.55 -2.08 23.12
N LEU A 52 1.21 -0.93 22.97
CA LEU A 52 2.52 -0.61 23.56
C LEU A 52 2.51 0.68 24.38
N GLU A 53 1.37 1.34 24.52
CA GLU A 53 1.22 2.60 25.25
C GLU A 53 1.67 2.46 26.70
N GLU A 54 1.30 1.36 27.35
CA GLU A 54 1.74 1.04 28.71
C GLU A 54 3.18 0.52 28.81
N VAL A 55 3.85 0.29 27.66
CA VAL A 55 5.22 -0.22 27.60
C VAL A 55 6.24 0.93 27.57
N SER A 56 6.08 1.89 26.66
CA SER A 56 6.96 3.07 26.58
C SER A 56 6.43 4.12 25.59
N ASP A 57 6.34 5.39 26.04
CA ASP A 57 5.99 6.54 25.20
C ASP A 57 6.96 6.73 24.01
N HIS A 58 8.25 6.47 24.22
CA HIS A 58 9.25 6.65 23.17
C HIS A 58 9.11 5.59 22.06
N VAL A 59 8.66 4.38 22.41
CA VAL A 59 8.33 3.34 21.44
C VAL A 59 7.13 3.76 20.60
N VAL A 60 6.08 4.29 21.24
CA VAL A 60 4.89 4.82 20.54
C VAL A 60 5.30 5.92 19.55
N GLN A 61 6.13 6.87 19.98
CA GLN A 61 6.65 7.93 19.10
C GLN A 61 7.43 7.38 17.90
N SER A 62 8.22 6.31 18.10
CA SER A 62 8.95 5.65 17.01
C SER A 62 7.99 5.05 15.98
N ILE A 63 6.92 4.39 16.41
CA ILE A 63 5.89 3.84 15.51
C ILE A 63 5.14 4.96 14.78
N SER A 64 4.79 6.04 15.46
CA SER A 64 4.11 7.20 14.84
C SER A 64 4.96 7.83 13.74
N LYS A 65 6.27 7.89 13.92
CA LYS A 65 7.20 8.35 12.87
C LYS A 65 7.17 7.46 11.64
N TYR A 66 7.13 6.14 11.81
CA TYR A 66 6.99 5.21 10.69
C TYR A 66 5.62 5.31 10.03
N SER A 67 4.56 5.59 10.79
CA SER A 67 3.22 5.85 10.24
C SER A 67 3.21 7.00 9.26
N LEU A 68 3.81 8.14 9.64
CA LEU A 68 3.97 9.28 8.75
C LEU A 68 4.81 8.93 7.51
N THR A 69 5.95 8.25 7.72
CA THR A 69 6.85 7.88 6.63
C THR A 69 6.15 6.95 5.62
N ILE A 70 5.39 5.96 6.10
CA ILE A 70 4.64 5.04 5.25
C ILE A 70 3.56 5.79 4.47
N GLU A 71 2.82 6.69 5.12
CA GLU A 71 1.80 7.52 4.48
C GLU A 71 2.43 8.38 3.36
N GLU A 72 3.57 9.02 3.60
CA GLU A 72 4.31 9.77 2.58
C GLU A 72 4.68 8.89 1.38
N LYS A 73 5.19 7.68 1.60
CA LYS A 73 5.53 6.76 0.49
C LYS A 73 4.31 6.28 -0.26
N LEU A 74 3.17 6.11 0.41
CA LEU A 74 1.91 5.72 -0.24
C LEU A 74 1.33 6.86 -1.08
N ASN A 75 1.42 8.11 -0.63
CA ASN A 75 0.99 9.28 -1.38
C ASN A 75 1.78 9.48 -2.69
N LEU A 76 3.02 8.97 -2.78
CA LEU A 76 3.79 9.01 -4.02
C LEU A 76 3.17 8.17 -5.15
N PHE A 77 2.43 7.09 -4.84
CA PHE A 77 1.80 6.28 -5.90
C PHE A 77 0.76 7.10 -6.67
N ASP A 78 -0.08 7.85 -5.95
CA ASP A 78 -1.11 8.72 -6.52
C ASP A 78 -0.44 9.79 -7.40
N GLY A 79 0.52 10.52 -6.82
CA GLY A 79 1.22 11.60 -7.52
C GLY A 79 1.98 11.13 -8.77
N LEU A 80 2.64 9.97 -8.70
CA LEU A 80 3.37 9.40 -9.84
C LEU A 80 2.44 9.01 -10.98
N LEU A 81 1.29 8.41 -10.69
CA LEU A 81 0.33 8.03 -11.73
C LEU A 81 -0.32 9.25 -12.37
N GLU A 82 -0.76 10.22 -11.55
CA GLU A 82 -1.37 11.47 -12.04
C GLU A 82 -0.41 12.25 -12.93
N GLU A 83 0.82 12.48 -12.46
CA GLU A 83 1.86 13.17 -13.22
C GLU A 83 2.16 12.44 -14.54
N PHE A 84 2.28 11.11 -14.48
CA PHE A 84 2.52 10.31 -15.66
C PHE A 84 1.40 10.46 -16.70
N ILE A 85 0.13 10.40 -16.27
CA ILE A 85 -1.01 10.54 -17.18
C ILE A 85 -1.08 11.94 -17.77
N GLU A 86 -0.94 13.00 -16.99
CA GLU A 86 -0.99 14.36 -17.50
C GLU A 86 0.15 14.66 -18.48
N ASN A 87 1.37 14.23 -18.18
CA ASN A 87 2.53 14.39 -19.07
C ASN A 87 2.37 13.65 -20.40
N ASN A 88 1.62 12.54 -20.42
CA ASN A 88 1.46 11.70 -21.61
C ASN A 88 0.10 11.83 -22.31
N LYS A 89 -0.82 12.62 -21.75
CA LYS A 89 -2.19 12.79 -22.27
C LYS A 89 -2.21 13.25 -23.73
N GLY A 90 -1.34 14.19 -24.09
CA GLY A 90 -1.19 14.67 -25.45
C GLY A 90 -0.76 13.56 -26.41
N LEU A 91 0.27 12.80 -26.04
CA LEU A 91 0.77 11.67 -26.81
C LEU A 91 -0.31 10.60 -27.01
N ILE A 92 -0.99 10.21 -25.93
CA ILE A 92 -2.06 9.20 -25.97
C ILE A 92 -3.20 9.70 -26.86
N SER A 93 -3.63 10.95 -26.72
CA SER A 93 -4.75 11.52 -27.49
C SER A 93 -4.51 11.52 -29.01
N ASN A 94 -3.23 11.58 -29.43
CA ASN A 94 -2.83 11.58 -30.83
C ASN A 94 -2.74 10.18 -31.46
N LEU A 95 -2.74 9.11 -30.65
CA LEU A 95 -2.71 7.74 -31.14
C LEU A 95 -4.03 7.32 -31.82
N SER A 96 -3.99 6.26 -32.63
CA SER A 96 -5.22 5.64 -33.12
C SER A 96 -6.06 5.08 -31.97
N LYS A 97 -7.38 5.00 -32.11
CA LYS A 97 -8.28 4.50 -31.04
C LYS A 97 -7.90 3.10 -30.53
N ARG A 98 -7.47 2.23 -31.44
CA ARG A 98 -7.02 0.88 -31.08
C ARG A 98 -5.77 0.94 -30.21
N GLN A 99 -4.82 1.82 -30.53
CA GLN A 99 -3.62 2.05 -29.74
C GLN A 99 -3.95 2.72 -28.41
N GLN A 100 -4.84 3.72 -28.37
CA GLN A 100 -5.27 4.34 -27.11
C GLN A 100 -5.85 3.31 -26.15
N LYS A 101 -6.76 2.45 -26.64
CA LYS A 101 -7.31 1.35 -25.83
C LYS A 101 -6.22 0.41 -25.35
N LEU A 102 -5.33 -0.04 -26.25
CA LEU A 102 -4.23 -0.93 -25.90
C LEU A 102 -3.33 -0.34 -24.81
N LYS A 103 -2.98 0.95 -24.92
CA LYS A 103 -2.13 1.65 -23.97
C LYS A 103 -2.84 1.84 -22.62
N GLY A 104 -4.12 2.23 -22.63
CA GLY A 104 -4.95 2.26 -21.42
C GLY A 104 -5.03 0.90 -20.71
N ASP A 105 -5.27 -0.18 -21.46
CA ASP A 105 -5.30 -1.54 -20.91
C ASP A 105 -3.94 -1.96 -20.31
N LYS A 106 -2.82 -1.51 -20.89
CA LYS A 106 -1.47 -1.75 -20.33
C LYS A 106 -1.25 -0.96 -19.04
N ILE A 107 -1.60 0.32 -19.01
CA ILE A 107 -1.47 1.15 -17.81
C ILE A 107 -2.30 0.56 -16.68
N LYS A 108 -3.56 0.19 -16.95
CA LYS A 108 -4.41 -0.48 -15.96
C LYS A 108 -3.77 -1.74 -15.39
N LYS A 109 -3.17 -2.58 -16.24
CA LYS A 109 -2.45 -3.78 -15.78
C LYS A 109 -1.29 -3.45 -14.85
N VAL A 110 -0.57 -2.35 -15.09
CA VAL A 110 0.48 -1.89 -14.17
C VAL A 110 -0.13 -1.51 -12.82
N CYS A 111 -1.19 -0.70 -12.82
CA CYS A 111 -1.92 -0.33 -11.60
C CYS A 111 -2.38 -1.58 -10.82
N ASP A 112 -3.05 -2.53 -11.47
CA ASP A 112 -3.53 -3.77 -10.86
C ASP A 112 -2.39 -4.59 -10.22
N LEU A 113 -1.22 -4.64 -10.88
CA LEU A 113 -0.04 -5.34 -10.37
C LEU A 113 0.57 -4.66 -9.14
N ILE A 114 0.64 -3.32 -9.15
CA ILE A 114 1.13 -2.53 -8.02
C ILE A 114 0.18 -2.69 -6.82
N LEU A 115 -1.13 -2.59 -7.02
CA LEU A 115 -2.12 -2.81 -5.95
C LEU A 115 -2.02 -4.22 -5.37
N LYS A 116 -1.83 -5.24 -6.21
CA LYS A 116 -1.61 -6.61 -5.74
C LYS A 116 -0.36 -6.75 -4.87
N LYS A 117 0.71 -6.00 -5.18
CA LYS A 117 1.95 -5.98 -4.37
C LYS A 117 1.76 -5.18 -3.07
N LEU A 118 1.06 -4.05 -3.12
CA LEU A 118 0.68 -3.29 -1.93
C LEU A 118 -0.16 -4.12 -0.96
N LYS A 119 -1.10 -4.92 -1.46
CA LYS A 119 -1.90 -5.82 -0.60
C LYS A 119 -1.03 -6.85 0.13
N LYS A 120 0.04 -7.33 -0.51
CA LYS A 120 1.02 -8.20 0.17
C LYS A 120 1.79 -7.45 1.25
N LEU A 121 2.18 -6.19 0.99
CA LEU A 121 2.81 -5.35 1.99
C LEU A 121 1.87 -5.07 3.16
N GLU A 122 0.57 -4.83 2.93
CA GLU A 122 -0.41 -4.69 4.02
C GLU A 122 -0.40 -5.91 4.96
N ASN A 123 -0.33 -7.12 4.39
CA ASN A 123 -0.21 -8.34 5.19
C ASN A 123 1.14 -8.42 5.93
N VAL A 124 2.24 -8.00 5.31
CA VAL A 124 3.54 -7.91 5.99
C VAL A 124 3.47 -6.95 7.18
N ASN A 125 2.78 -5.81 7.03
CA ASN A 125 2.58 -4.85 8.12
C ASN A 125 1.85 -5.50 9.32
N LYS A 126 0.77 -6.26 9.04
CA LYS A 126 0.05 -7.03 10.08
C LYS A 126 0.97 -8.04 10.78
N LEU A 127 1.79 -8.77 10.01
CA LEU A 127 2.75 -9.71 10.58
C LEU A 127 3.82 -9.03 11.45
N ILE A 128 4.25 -7.81 11.09
CA ILE A 128 5.16 -7.01 11.91
C ILE A 128 4.48 -6.65 13.23
N LYS A 129 3.24 -6.14 13.20
CA LYS A 129 2.42 -5.89 14.40
C LYS A 129 2.38 -7.12 15.32
N TYR A 130 2.01 -8.27 14.77
CA TYR A 130 1.89 -9.51 15.54
C TYR A 130 3.21 -9.88 16.23
N LYS A 131 4.33 -9.81 15.50
CA LYS A 131 5.65 -10.12 16.05
C LYS A 131 6.04 -9.16 17.17
N ILE A 132 5.76 -7.86 17.00
CA ILE A 132 6.08 -6.85 18.02
C ILE A 132 5.27 -7.13 19.29
N ILE A 133 3.95 -7.32 19.18
CA ILE A 133 3.06 -7.51 20.34
C ILE A 133 3.36 -8.84 21.04
N LEU A 134 3.55 -9.95 20.30
CA LEU A 134 3.87 -11.24 20.91
C LEU A 134 5.19 -11.22 21.67
N LYS A 135 6.19 -10.47 21.16
CA LYS A 135 7.52 -10.42 21.78
C LYS A 135 7.57 -9.42 22.94
N TYR A 136 7.00 -8.23 22.77
CA TYR A 136 7.21 -7.10 23.68
C TYR A 136 5.93 -6.51 24.29
N GLY A 137 4.74 -6.98 23.92
CA GLY A 137 3.50 -6.54 24.56
C GLY A 137 3.45 -6.92 26.04
N ASN A 138 2.58 -6.26 26.81
CA ASN A 138 2.25 -6.70 28.15
C ASN A 138 1.50 -8.05 28.11
N LYS A 139 1.26 -8.66 29.28
CA LYS A 139 0.64 -9.98 29.38
C LYS A 139 -0.75 -10.06 28.74
N ASP A 140 -1.54 -9.00 28.87
CA ASP A 140 -2.92 -8.98 28.39
C ASP A 140 -2.96 -8.79 26.87
N ASN A 141 -2.13 -7.88 26.33
CA ASN A 141 -1.98 -7.67 24.89
C ASN A 141 -1.44 -8.93 24.19
N LYS A 142 -0.49 -9.65 24.81
CA LYS A 142 0.00 -10.94 24.29
C LYS A 142 -1.14 -11.98 24.21
N LYS A 143 -1.95 -12.11 25.27
CA LYS A 143 -3.08 -13.06 25.30
C LYS A 143 -4.13 -12.74 24.24
N GLU A 144 -4.53 -11.47 24.12
CA GLU A 144 -5.48 -11.03 23.11
C GLU A 144 -4.97 -11.30 21.70
N MET A 145 -3.69 -10.99 21.45
CA MET A 145 -3.06 -11.25 20.16
C MET A 145 -3.03 -12.75 19.84
N ILE A 146 -2.67 -13.62 20.80
CA ILE A 146 -2.69 -15.07 20.59
C ILE A 146 -4.09 -15.57 20.25
N GLN A 147 -5.12 -15.07 20.93
CA GLN A 147 -6.50 -15.44 20.64
C GLN A 147 -6.93 -14.98 19.24
N THR A 148 -6.49 -13.81 18.80
CA THR A 148 -6.72 -13.29 17.45
C THR A 148 -6.06 -14.19 16.40
N LEU A 149 -4.78 -14.52 16.60
CA LEU A 149 -3.98 -15.31 15.64
C LEU A 149 -4.43 -16.77 15.51
N LYS A 150 -5.04 -17.35 16.56
CA LYS A 150 -5.67 -18.68 16.46
C LYS A 150 -6.76 -18.70 15.38
N ASN A 151 -7.53 -17.62 15.29
CA ASN A 151 -8.68 -17.49 14.38
C ASN A 151 -8.31 -16.87 13.01
N GLU A 152 -7.13 -16.26 12.88
CA GLU A 152 -6.67 -15.62 11.64
C GLU A 152 -6.51 -16.64 10.50
N GLU A 153 -7.16 -16.41 9.37
CA GLU A 153 -7.02 -17.24 8.18
C GLU A 153 -5.69 -16.96 7.45
N GLY A 154 -5.08 -17.98 6.86
CA GLY A 154 -3.87 -17.83 6.05
C GLY A 154 -2.54 -17.86 6.80
N LEU A 155 -2.55 -18.02 8.13
CA LEU A 155 -1.36 -18.41 8.90
C LEU A 155 -1.17 -19.93 8.87
N SER A 156 0.08 -20.40 8.88
CA SER A 156 0.37 -21.82 8.91
C SER A 156 0.02 -22.45 10.26
N ASP A 157 -0.41 -23.71 10.24
CA ASP A 157 -0.68 -24.47 11.46
C ASP A 157 0.57 -24.55 12.35
N ASP A 158 1.75 -24.70 11.75
CA ASP A 158 3.03 -24.68 12.47
C ASP A 158 3.24 -23.35 13.22
N PHE A 159 2.91 -22.21 12.62
CA PHE A 159 3.00 -20.92 13.31
C PHE A 159 1.99 -20.84 14.45
N LYS A 160 0.73 -21.22 14.20
CA LYS A 160 -0.35 -21.21 15.20
C LYS A 160 -0.06 -22.11 16.39
N ASN A 161 0.49 -23.30 16.15
CA ASN A 161 0.85 -24.26 17.19
C ASN A 161 2.00 -23.79 18.08
N ASN A 162 2.84 -22.87 17.58
CA ASN A 162 3.93 -22.28 18.35
C ASN A 162 3.53 -20.99 19.11
N LEU A 163 2.28 -20.52 18.98
CA LEU A 163 1.83 -19.29 19.65
C LEU A 163 1.87 -19.38 21.18
N SER A 164 1.67 -20.57 21.75
CA SER A 164 1.72 -20.79 23.21
C SER A 164 3.09 -20.53 23.82
N ASN A 165 4.17 -20.62 23.03
CA ASN A 165 5.53 -20.32 23.52
C ASN A 165 5.66 -18.85 23.98
N TYR A 166 4.89 -17.95 23.35
CA TYR A 166 4.84 -16.53 23.70
C TYR A 166 3.98 -16.23 24.94
N GLU A 167 3.16 -17.19 25.42
CA GLU A 167 2.44 -17.07 26.71
C GLU A 167 3.39 -17.21 27.91
N THR A 168 4.49 -17.94 27.73
CA THR A 168 5.44 -18.33 28.79
C THR A 168 6.75 -17.53 28.79
N GLU A 169 7.07 -16.82 27.71
CA GLU A 169 8.24 -15.94 27.63
C GLU A 169 8.03 -14.69 28.51
N GLN A 170 8.56 -14.81 29.74
CA GLN A 170 8.90 -13.83 30.78
C GLN A 170 7.96 -12.62 30.95
N ASN A 171 7.55 -12.41 32.21
CA ASN A 171 7.07 -11.13 32.69
C ASN A 171 8.06 -10.05 32.23
N ASN A 172 7.56 -9.13 31.41
CA ASN A 172 8.32 -8.12 30.67
C ASN A 172 8.74 -6.93 31.56
N ASP A 173 9.12 -7.21 32.82
CA ASP A 173 9.45 -6.14 33.79
C ASP A 173 10.74 -5.38 33.39
N ASP A 174 11.57 -5.97 32.51
CA ASP A 174 12.79 -5.39 31.95
C ASP A 174 12.81 -5.40 30.40
N ILE A 175 11.71 -5.01 29.72
CA ILE A 175 11.85 -4.69 28.28
C ILE A 175 12.86 -3.56 28.15
N LYS A 176 14.04 -3.88 27.61
CA LYS A 176 14.98 -2.84 27.20
C LYS A 176 14.34 -2.13 26.03
N GLU A 177 13.76 -0.98 26.29
CA GLU A 177 13.14 -0.08 25.30
C GLU A 177 14.00 0.04 24.02
N ILE A 178 15.32 0.10 24.18
CA ILE A 178 16.31 0.12 23.09
C ILE A 178 16.18 -1.12 22.18
N GLU A 179 16.00 -2.31 22.73
CA GLU A 179 15.83 -3.55 21.94
C GLU A 179 14.52 -3.50 21.15
N LEU A 180 13.44 -3.04 21.77
CA LEU A 180 12.13 -2.89 21.11
C LEU A 180 12.21 -1.85 19.97
N VAL A 181 12.78 -0.68 20.23
CA VAL A 181 13.00 0.35 19.19
C VAL A 181 13.85 -0.21 18.05
N ASN A 182 14.96 -0.90 18.33
CA ASN A 182 15.79 -1.51 17.30
C ASN A 182 15.04 -2.58 16.50
N PHE A 183 14.18 -3.36 17.16
CA PHE A 183 13.35 -4.36 16.49
C PHE A 183 12.31 -3.72 15.57
N ILE A 184 11.63 -2.66 16.03
CA ILE A 184 10.70 -1.86 15.24
C ILE A 184 11.42 -1.29 14.02
N SER A 185 12.54 -0.60 14.22
CA SER A 185 13.30 0.01 13.12
C SER A 185 13.76 -1.00 12.09
N THR A 186 14.33 -2.14 12.51
CA THR A 186 14.77 -3.19 11.57
C THR A 186 13.64 -3.69 10.66
N ASN A 187 12.42 -3.81 11.21
CA ASN A 187 11.27 -4.28 10.43
C ASN A 187 10.69 -3.17 9.55
N TYR A 188 10.50 -1.97 10.08
CA TYR A 188 9.85 -0.88 9.35
C TYR A 188 10.78 -0.17 8.37
N ASP A 189 12.09 -0.07 8.62
CA ASP A 189 13.05 0.44 7.63
C ASP A 189 13.01 -0.44 6.36
N LYS A 190 13.02 -1.76 6.53
CA LYS A 190 12.88 -2.69 5.42
C LYS A 190 11.52 -2.56 4.72
N PHE A 191 10.46 -2.32 5.50
CA PHE A 191 9.12 -2.10 4.95
C PHE A 191 9.06 -0.85 4.08
N VAL A 192 9.61 0.27 4.56
CA VAL A 192 9.70 1.55 3.83
C VAL A 192 10.51 1.39 2.55
N VAL A 193 11.65 0.69 2.59
CA VAL A 193 12.44 0.40 1.38
C VAL A 193 11.61 -0.37 0.34
N ASN A 194 10.80 -1.36 0.76
CA ASN A 194 9.94 -2.08 -0.19
C ASN A 194 8.88 -1.17 -0.83
N LEU A 195 8.33 -0.18 -0.09
CA LEU A 195 7.42 0.82 -0.65
C LEU A 195 8.13 1.75 -1.66
N GLU A 196 9.34 2.18 -1.34
CA GLU A 196 10.16 2.99 -2.25
C GLU A 196 10.50 2.26 -3.54
N ASP A 197 10.87 1.00 -3.45
CA ASP A 197 11.18 0.18 -4.62
C ASP A 197 9.93 -0.07 -5.47
N LEU A 198 8.76 -0.22 -4.84
CA LEU A 198 7.49 -0.37 -5.55
C LEU A 198 7.06 0.93 -6.24
N ASN A 199 7.35 2.11 -5.66
CA ASN A 199 7.18 3.41 -6.33
C ASN A 199 8.07 3.53 -7.58
N LYS A 200 9.35 3.15 -7.48
CA LYS A 200 10.27 3.13 -8.63
C LYS A 200 9.79 2.15 -9.71
N GLU A 201 9.28 1.00 -9.30
CA GLU A 201 8.72 -0.01 -10.18
C GLU A 201 7.50 0.53 -10.94
N LEU A 202 6.54 1.19 -10.25
CA LEU A 202 5.38 1.82 -10.87
C LEU A 202 5.81 2.72 -12.02
N LEU A 203 6.70 3.68 -11.76
CA LEU A 203 7.14 4.64 -12.79
C LEU A 203 7.83 3.93 -13.97
N LYS A 204 8.68 2.94 -13.68
CA LYS A 204 9.39 2.17 -14.70
C LYS A 204 8.42 1.41 -15.60
N ASP A 205 7.44 0.74 -15.01
CA ASP A 205 6.48 -0.09 -15.74
C ASP A 205 5.45 0.75 -16.50
N LEU A 206 5.06 1.92 -15.96
CA LEU A 206 4.27 2.91 -16.68
C LEU A 206 4.98 3.39 -17.95
N ASN A 207 6.27 3.75 -17.86
CA ASN A 207 7.06 4.15 -19.04
C ASN A 207 7.16 3.03 -20.09
N MET A 208 7.27 1.77 -19.67
CA MET A 208 7.23 0.61 -20.57
C MET A 208 5.84 0.38 -21.18
N ALA A 209 4.76 0.71 -20.48
CA ALA A 209 3.40 0.59 -21.02
C ALA A 209 3.20 1.54 -22.22
N LEU A 210 3.80 2.74 -22.17
CA LEU A 210 3.71 3.75 -23.23
C LEU A 210 4.72 3.62 -24.35
N SER A 211 5.84 2.94 -24.14
CA SER A 211 6.74 2.47 -25.20
C SER A 211 6.02 1.48 -26.13
#